data_AF-A0A177QNR2-F1
#
_entry.id   AF-A0A177QNR2-F1
#
_cell.length_a   1.000
_cell.length_b   1.000
_cell.length_c   1.000
_cell.angle_alpha   90.00
_cell.angle_beta   90.00
_cell.angle_gamma   90.00
#
_symmetry.space_group_name_H-M   'P 1'
#
loop_
_entity.id
_entity.type
_entity.pdbx_description
1 polymer ?
#
loop_
_entity_poly.entity_id
_entity_poly.type
_entity_poly.pdbx_seq_one_letter_code
_entity_poly.pdbx_strand_id
1 'polypeptide(L)'
;MKKLRIGIPLIQQELNGRTGWVAGLYFVKNCINALNTLPVEQVPDIFVFLPESMNEPLFNSVTQPSWLTLVHFSDETLNSAVHKDTVEQQINEYQCDVFLPLMSFPQFNLKGKTLGWIADFQEKHLPHFFSQDEMLYRKLLADFIMSYSEKALCISNDVLKDLKNHYPEYAEKGRVVYFRSVLPEESFSKKMEETLTHFNIHKKYIYMPNQFWVHKNHKLVFNVWKKLKDAGLNYSLVCTGFKKDYRCPDYYDELQSYIDDNDLTEQIHLLGFVSREHQIQIYRGASALLQPSLFEGWNTSLEDAKALGKKIIVSDIPIHREQCEDNAVYFDPHSEDALFYAIKSLWDTLPHYDATQEKTARDQYQILIKAFAQDLIHLFHEVNEQKTSLSSDKYFLMGLPVFFLKHLRTREKDCAERLDLIQQQAKELEARLKVIHELDDAVTTFRRKFRTLEENKFVRLFARKVFTE
;
A
#
# COMPACT_ATOMS: atom_id res chain seq x y z
N MET A 1 -18.59 16.81 -31.17
CA MET A 1 -19.22 16.80 -29.83
C MET A 1 -18.28 17.48 -28.86
N LYS A 2 -18.79 18.18 -27.84
CA LYS A 2 -17.94 18.74 -26.78
C LYS A 2 -17.25 17.57 -26.07
N LYS A 3 -15.92 17.64 -25.89
CA LYS A 3 -15.19 16.65 -25.08
C LYS A 3 -15.68 16.71 -23.64
N LEU A 4 -15.78 15.54 -23.02
CA LEU A 4 -16.09 15.43 -21.60
C LEU A 4 -14.92 16.01 -20.78
N ARG A 5 -15.22 16.62 -19.63
CA ARG A 5 -14.25 17.22 -18.73
C ARG A 5 -14.22 16.44 -17.42
N ILE A 6 -13.08 15.84 -17.08
CA ILE A 6 -12.94 15.01 -15.88
C ILE A 6 -12.08 15.73 -14.85
N GLY A 7 -12.59 15.84 -13.62
CA GLY A 7 -11.85 16.35 -12.47
C GLY A 7 -11.25 15.22 -11.64
N ILE A 8 -9.97 15.34 -11.27
CA ILE A 8 -9.29 14.41 -10.37
C ILE A 8 -8.81 15.19 -9.13
N PRO A 9 -9.55 15.13 -8.01
CA PRO A 9 -9.20 15.91 -6.82
C PRO A 9 -8.21 15.15 -5.93
N LEU A 10 -6.90 15.27 -6.20
CA LEU A 10 -5.82 14.74 -5.35
C LEU A 10 -5.59 15.55 -4.07
N ILE A 11 -6.33 16.63 -3.89
CA ILE A 11 -6.45 17.40 -2.65
C ILE A 11 -7.25 16.68 -1.54
N GLN A 12 -7.77 15.48 -1.82
CA GLN A 12 -8.34 14.57 -0.80
C GLN A 12 -7.23 14.08 0.15
N GLN A 13 -7.52 13.95 1.45
CA GLN A 13 -6.53 13.59 2.47
C GLN A 13 -5.89 12.21 2.22
N GLU A 14 -6.65 11.30 1.62
CA GLU A 14 -6.29 9.91 1.34
C GLU A 14 -5.43 9.78 0.08
N LEU A 15 -5.38 10.82 -0.76
CA LEU A 15 -4.72 10.81 -2.07
C LEU A 15 -3.55 11.79 -2.19
N ASN A 16 -3.32 12.65 -1.20
CA ASN A 16 -2.30 13.71 -1.26
C ASN A 16 -0.85 13.23 -1.05
N GLY A 17 -0.61 11.92 -0.93
CA GLY A 17 0.73 11.31 -0.91
C GLY A 17 1.59 11.56 0.33
N ARG A 18 1.20 12.47 1.24
CA ARG A 18 1.95 12.79 2.47
C ARG A 18 1.66 11.83 3.62
N THR A 19 0.41 11.39 3.72
CA THR A 19 -0.10 10.43 4.72
C THR A 19 -1.11 9.44 4.12
N GLY A 20 -1.35 9.54 2.81
CA GLY A 20 -2.43 8.84 2.10
C GLY A 20 -2.08 7.41 1.70
N TRP A 21 -3.12 6.65 1.34
CA TRP A 21 -2.99 5.29 0.86
C TRP A 21 -2.30 5.28 -0.51
N VAL A 22 -1.04 4.85 -0.55
CA VAL A 22 -0.17 4.85 -1.73
C VAL A 22 -0.81 4.17 -2.95
N ALA A 23 -1.62 3.13 -2.74
CA ALA A 23 -2.30 2.46 -3.84
C ALA A 23 -3.37 3.33 -4.51
N GLY A 24 -3.98 4.27 -3.79
CA GLY A 24 -4.95 5.22 -4.36
C GLY A 24 -4.29 6.17 -5.37
N LEU A 25 -3.11 6.67 -5.04
CA LEU A 25 -2.30 7.47 -5.95
C LEU A 25 -1.84 6.64 -7.16
N TYR A 26 -1.39 5.39 -6.97
CA TYR A 26 -1.06 4.51 -8.08
C TYR A 26 -2.26 4.24 -8.98
N PHE A 27 -3.47 4.08 -8.42
CA PHE A 27 -4.67 3.91 -9.21
C PHE A 27 -4.88 5.10 -10.17
N VAL A 28 -4.82 6.33 -9.65
CA VAL A 28 -4.95 7.55 -10.47
C VAL A 28 -3.86 7.64 -11.54
N LYS A 29 -2.60 7.40 -11.16
CA LYS A 29 -1.46 7.43 -12.11
C LYS A 29 -1.69 6.46 -13.26
N ASN A 30 -2.16 5.26 -12.96
CA ASN A 30 -2.42 4.23 -13.96
C ASN A 30 -3.66 4.52 -14.81
N CYS A 31 -4.71 5.16 -14.26
CA CYS A 31 -5.82 5.66 -15.07
C CYS A 31 -5.32 6.68 -16.11
N ILE A 32 -4.56 7.68 -15.66
CA ILE A 32 -4.02 8.73 -16.55
C ILE A 32 -3.08 8.10 -17.59
N ASN A 33 -2.17 7.22 -17.17
CA ASN A 33 -1.25 6.56 -18.09
C ASN A 33 -1.95 5.63 -19.08
N ALA A 34 -3.02 4.95 -18.68
CA ALA A 34 -3.79 4.10 -19.59
C ALA A 34 -4.47 4.94 -20.68
N LEU A 35 -4.97 6.13 -20.36
CA LEU A 35 -5.57 7.05 -21.34
C LEU A 35 -4.58 7.48 -22.44
N ASN A 36 -3.27 7.51 -22.17
CA ASN A 36 -2.26 7.77 -23.21
C ASN A 36 -2.21 6.71 -24.32
N THR A 37 -2.81 5.53 -24.11
CA THR A 37 -2.88 4.48 -25.14
C THR A 37 -3.97 4.73 -26.19
N LEU A 38 -4.82 5.73 -25.98
CA LEU A 38 -5.93 6.08 -26.87
C LEU A 38 -5.58 7.30 -27.75
N PRO A 39 -6.19 7.41 -28.95
CA PRO A 39 -6.08 8.61 -29.76
C PRO A 39 -6.59 9.85 -29.02
N VAL A 40 -5.87 10.98 -29.16
CA VAL A 40 -6.14 12.22 -28.41
C VAL A 40 -7.58 12.70 -28.54
N GLU A 41 -8.22 12.48 -29.68
CA GLU A 41 -9.61 12.83 -29.95
C GLU A 41 -10.63 12.03 -29.12
N GLN A 42 -10.27 10.84 -28.63
CA GLN A 42 -11.10 9.98 -27.78
C GLN A 42 -10.92 10.26 -26.29
N VAL A 43 -9.80 10.90 -25.91
CA VAL A 43 -9.49 11.20 -24.52
C VAL A 43 -10.19 12.49 -24.08
N PRO A 44 -10.92 12.48 -22.94
CA PRO A 44 -11.54 13.66 -22.37
C PRO A 44 -10.48 14.64 -21.85
N ASP A 45 -10.89 15.88 -21.62
CA ASP A 45 -10.00 16.85 -20.98
C ASP A 45 -9.94 16.52 -19.47
N ILE A 46 -8.75 16.20 -18.97
CA ILE A 46 -8.50 15.82 -17.59
C ILE A 46 -7.91 17.01 -16.83
N PHE A 47 -8.51 17.34 -15.69
CA PHE A 47 -8.04 18.37 -14.76
C PHE A 47 -7.66 17.72 -13.44
N VAL A 48 -6.37 17.70 -13.12
CA VAL A 48 -5.88 17.18 -11.83
C VAL A 48 -5.69 18.35 -10.87
N PHE A 49 -6.39 18.31 -9.75
CA PHE A 49 -6.27 19.31 -8.69
C PHE A 49 -5.36 18.76 -7.60
N LEU A 50 -4.20 19.39 -7.37
CA LEU A 50 -3.16 18.89 -6.48
C LEU A 50 -2.56 20.00 -5.58
N PRO A 51 -2.05 19.66 -4.38
CA PRO A 51 -1.27 20.60 -3.59
C PRO A 51 0.10 20.86 -4.24
N GLU A 52 0.63 22.08 -4.13
CA GLU A 52 1.96 22.46 -4.62
C GLU A 52 3.08 21.60 -4.04
N SER A 53 2.88 21.08 -2.83
CA SER A 53 3.83 20.19 -2.19
C SER A 53 3.85 18.75 -2.70
N MET A 54 2.92 18.36 -3.57
CA MET A 54 2.92 17.02 -4.14
C MET A 54 4.14 16.85 -5.05
N ASN A 55 5.07 16.00 -4.62
CA ASN A 55 6.30 15.72 -5.35
C ASN A 55 6.21 14.35 -6.04
N GLU A 56 5.49 14.27 -7.14
CA GLU A 56 5.29 13.03 -7.91
C GLU A 56 5.75 13.22 -9.37
N PRO A 57 6.63 12.34 -9.90
CA PRO A 57 7.20 12.53 -11.24
C PRO A 57 6.18 12.71 -12.37
N LEU A 58 5.04 12.00 -12.31
CA LEU A 58 3.97 12.13 -13.30
C LEU A 58 3.43 13.57 -13.37
N PHE A 59 3.30 14.23 -12.22
CA PHE A 59 2.75 15.58 -12.10
C PHE A 59 3.83 16.67 -12.17
N ASN A 60 5.10 16.27 -12.22
CA ASN A 60 6.25 17.18 -12.33
C ASN A 60 6.90 17.14 -13.72
N SER A 61 6.37 16.35 -14.66
CA SER A 61 6.89 16.30 -16.03
C SER A 61 6.71 17.64 -16.74
N VAL A 62 7.79 18.11 -17.38
CA VAL A 62 7.84 19.36 -18.17
C VAL A 62 6.92 19.29 -19.39
N THR A 63 6.67 18.09 -19.91
CA THR A 63 5.79 17.87 -21.05
C THR A 63 4.60 17.04 -20.60
N GLN A 64 3.41 17.63 -20.70
CA GLN A 64 2.14 16.98 -20.42
C GLN A 64 1.38 16.73 -21.72
N PRO A 65 0.57 15.66 -21.83
CA PRO A 65 -0.36 15.49 -22.93
C PRO A 65 -1.30 16.69 -23.06
N SER A 66 -1.71 17.05 -24.28
CA SER A 66 -2.56 18.22 -24.53
C SER A 66 -3.94 18.16 -23.88
N TRP A 67 -4.40 16.96 -23.51
CA TRP A 67 -5.66 16.71 -22.82
C TRP A 67 -5.52 16.76 -21.28
N LEU A 68 -4.31 16.85 -20.73
CA LEU A 68 -4.05 16.85 -19.29
C LEU A 68 -3.66 18.24 -18.80
N THR A 69 -4.42 18.77 -17.85
CA THR A 69 -4.14 20.03 -17.16
C THR A 69 -3.91 19.78 -15.68
N LEU A 70 -2.79 20.26 -15.16
CA LEU A 70 -2.46 20.24 -13.74
C LEU A 70 -2.81 21.57 -13.10
N VAL A 71 -3.57 21.54 -12.01
CA VAL A 71 -4.07 22.72 -11.29
C VAL A 71 -3.53 22.65 -9.86
N HIS A 72 -2.57 23.52 -9.57
CA HIS A 72 -1.89 23.55 -8.28
C HIS A 72 -2.56 24.53 -7.32
N PHE A 73 -2.68 24.11 -6.06
CA PHE A 73 -3.12 24.96 -4.96
C PHE A 73 -2.06 24.98 -3.87
N SER A 74 -1.80 26.15 -3.28
CA SER A 74 -0.89 26.22 -2.15
C SER A 74 -1.46 25.46 -0.95
N ASP A 75 -0.58 24.79 -0.19
CA ASP A 75 -0.96 24.04 1.00
C ASP A 75 -1.68 24.92 2.05
N GLU A 76 -1.29 26.19 2.16
CA GLU A 76 -1.93 27.15 3.06
C GLU A 76 -3.39 27.40 2.67
N THR A 77 -3.66 27.58 1.38
CA THR A 77 -5.02 27.82 0.86
C THR A 77 -5.92 26.60 1.11
N LEU A 78 -5.41 25.39 0.86
CA LEU A 78 -6.17 24.15 1.07
C LEU A 78 -6.53 23.91 2.55
N ASN A 79 -5.65 24.30 3.48
CA ASN A 79 -5.86 24.09 4.91
C ASN A 79 -6.64 25.24 5.59
N SER A 80 -6.79 26.38 4.92
CA SER A 80 -7.48 27.55 5.47
C SER A 80 -9.00 27.40 5.39
N ALA A 81 -9.68 27.52 6.53
CA ALA A 81 -11.15 27.58 6.57
C ALA A 81 -11.71 28.82 5.84
N VAL A 82 -10.91 29.90 5.73
CA VAL A 82 -11.31 31.16 5.10
C VAL A 82 -11.26 31.08 3.58
N HIS A 83 -10.37 30.25 3.03
CA HIS A 83 -10.17 30.13 1.57
C HIS A 83 -10.96 28.99 0.93
N LYS A 84 -11.78 28.24 1.70
CA LYS A 84 -12.53 27.10 1.18
C LYS A 84 -13.44 27.47 0.01
N ASP A 85 -14.20 28.55 0.14
CA ASP A 85 -15.12 29.01 -0.91
C ASP A 85 -14.35 29.44 -2.17
N THR A 86 -13.15 30.01 -2.00
CA THR A 86 -12.28 30.39 -3.12
C THR A 86 -11.75 29.17 -3.86
N VAL A 87 -11.26 28.15 -3.15
CA VAL A 87 -10.79 26.90 -3.76
C VAL A 87 -11.93 26.18 -4.46
N GLU A 88 -13.10 26.11 -3.81
CA GLU A 88 -14.30 25.53 -4.41
C GLU A 88 -14.72 26.27 -5.69
N GLN A 89 -14.69 27.61 -5.68
CA GLN A 89 -14.99 28.40 -6.87
C GLN A 89 -13.99 28.09 -8.00
N GLN A 90 -12.70 28.07 -7.70
CA GLN A 90 -11.65 27.78 -8.68
C GLN A 90 -11.79 26.38 -9.29
N ILE A 91 -12.06 25.34 -8.49
CA ILE A 91 -12.33 23.99 -9.01
C ILE A 91 -13.53 24.00 -9.95
N ASN A 92 -14.59 24.71 -9.58
CA ASN A 92 -15.83 24.77 -10.34
C ASN A 92 -15.73 25.60 -11.64
N GLU A 93 -14.75 26.52 -11.75
CA GLU A 93 -14.45 27.26 -12.99
C GLU A 93 -13.99 26.33 -14.13
N TYR A 94 -13.41 25.18 -13.79
CA TYR A 94 -13.03 24.16 -14.78
C TYR A 94 -14.22 23.37 -15.32
N GLN A 95 -15.45 23.58 -14.83
CA GLN A 95 -16.68 22.99 -15.35
C GLN A 95 -16.55 21.48 -15.63
N CYS A 96 -15.97 20.74 -14.68
CA CYS A 96 -15.82 19.30 -14.80
C CYS A 96 -17.20 18.62 -14.79
N ASP A 97 -17.45 17.77 -15.78
CA ASP A 97 -18.70 17.02 -15.94
C ASP A 97 -18.74 15.84 -14.94
N VAL A 98 -17.58 15.18 -14.73
CA VAL A 98 -17.42 14.02 -13.83
C VAL A 98 -16.15 14.19 -12.98
N PHE A 99 -16.20 13.76 -11.72
CA PHE A 99 -15.06 13.70 -10.80
C PHE A 99 -14.71 12.25 -10.44
N LEU A 100 -13.44 11.87 -10.52
CA LEU A 100 -12.91 10.54 -10.16
C LEU A 100 -11.53 10.68 -9.47
N PRO A 101 -11.21 9.86 -8.45
CA PRO A 101 -12.13 9.08 -7.63
C PRO A 101 -12.64 9.91 -6.46
N LEU A 102 -13.89 9.68 -6.04
CA LEU A 102 -14.32 10.07 -4.71
C LEU A 102 -14.03 8.91 -3.74
N MET A 103 -13.07 9.11 -2.84
CA MET A 103 -12.63 8.11 -1.86
C MET A 103 -12.81 8.55 -0.42
N SER A 104 -13.18 9.81 -0.23
CA SER A 104 -13.38 10.40 1.08
C SER A 104 -14.47 11.43 1.10
N PHE A 105 -14.76 11.93 2.29
CA PHE A 105 -15.65 13.06 2.45
C PHE A 105 -15.03 14.27 1.74
N PRO A 106 -15.67 14.80 0.69
CA PRO A 106 -15.10 15.89 -0.09
C PRO A 106 -15.01 17.13 0.80
N GLN A 107 -13.91 17.85 0.68
CA GLN A 107 -13.71 19.10 1.44
C GLN A 107 -14.45 20.28 0.80
N PHE A 108 -14.85 20.14 -0.46
CA PHE A 108 -15.44 21.16 -1.32
C PHE A 108 -16.66 20.59 -2.03
N ASN A 109 -17.66 21.42 -2.29
CA ASN A 109 -18.83 21.02 -3.06
C ASN A 109 -18.49 20.98 -4.57
N LEU A 110 -18.38 19.75 -5.08
CA LEU A 110 -18.10 19.47 -6.48
C LEU A 110 -19.40 19.52 -7.29
N LYS A 111 -19.53 20.51 -8.20
CA LYS A 111 -20.76 20.68 -9.00
C LYS A 111 -20.99 19.60 -10.05
N GLY A 112 -19.94 18.90 -10.45
CA GLY A 112 -20.01 17.79 -11.40
C GLY A 112 -20.59 16.52 -10.78
N LYS A 113 -20.82 15.53 -11.64
CA LYS A 113 -21.12 14.17 -11.19
C LYS A 113 -19.86 13.55 -10.61
N THR A 114 -20.02 12.49 -9.84
CA THR A 114 -18.99 11.88 -9.01
C THR A 114 -19.02 10.38 -9.17
N LEU A 115 -17.85 9.83 -9.43
CA LEU A 115 -17.59 8.40 -9.47
C LEU A 115 -16.85 8.03 -8.18
N GLY A 116 -17.58 7.38 -7.28
CA GLY A 116 -17.03 6.88 -6.03
C GLY A 116 -16.14 5.67 -6.29
N TRP A 117 -15.09 5.49 -5.52
CA TRP A 117 -14.26 4.28 -5.61
C TRP A 117 -14.22 3.59 -4.26
N ILE A 118 -14.67 2.33 -4.24
CA ILE A 118 -14.53 1.43 -3.10
C ILE A 118 -13.46 0.40 -3.47
N ALA A 119 -12.34 0.43 -2.75
CA ALA A 119 -11.20 -0.46 -3.04
C ALA A 119 -11.51 -1.91 -2.66
N ASP A 120 -12.07 -2.11 -1.47
CA ASP A 120 -12.47 -3.40 -0.92
C ASP A 120 -13.41 -3.23 0.28
N PHE A 121 -13.83 -4.34 0.87
CA PHE A 121 -14.61 -4.41 2.10
C PHE A 121 -13.87 -5.24 3.16
N GLN A 122 -12.55 -5.00 3.33
CA GLN A 122 -11.70 -5.81 4.22
C GLN A 122 -12.27 -5.94 5.63
N GLU A 123 -12.91 -4.90 6.17
CA GLU A 123 -13.51 -4.91 7.51
C GLU A 123 -14.69 -5.86 7.67
N LYS A 124 -15.32 -6.28 6.56
CA LYS A 124 -16.41 -7.28 6.57
C LYS A 124 -15.89 -8.70 6.63
N HIS A 125 -14.73 -8.96 6.03
CA HIS A 125 -14.10 -10.28 5.99
C HIS A 125 -13.15 -10.53 7.16
N LEU A 126 -12.45 -9.50 7.61
CA LEU A 126 -11.43 -9.58 8.65
C LEU A 126 -11.69 -8.55 9.78
N PRO A 127 -12.87 -8.58 10.44
CA PRO A 127 -13.26 -7.55 11.41
C PRO A 127 -12.33 -7.46 12.63
N HIS A 128 -11.64 -8.55 12.97
CA HIS A 128 -10.70 -8.60 14.10
C HIS A 128 -9.44 -7.75 13.91
N PHE A 129 -9.16 -7.26 12.70
CA PHE A 129 -8.07 -6.32 12.44
C PHE A 129 -8.45 -4.85 12.66
N PHE A 130 -9.72 -4.56 12.96
CA PHE A 130 -10.23 -3.20 13.04
C PHE A 130 -10.86 -2.92 14.40
N SER A 131 -10.65 -1.71 14.92
CA SER A 131 -11.36 -1.25 16.10
C SER A 131 -12.84 -0.96 15.79
N GLN A 132 -13.71 -0.94 16.80
CA GLN A 132 -15.12 -0.60 16.62
C GLN A 132 -15.31 0.80 16.00
N ASP A 133 -14.49 1.78 16.41
CA ASP A 133 -14.51 3.14 15.88
C ASP A 133 -14.12 3.16 14.39
N GLU A 134 -13.10 2.37 14.00
CA GLU A 134 -12.68 2.28 12.59
C GLU A 134 -13.72 1.56 11.73
N MET A 135 -14.33 0.48 12.24
CA MET A 135 -15.43 -0.21 11.56
C MET A 135 -16.61 0.74 11.30
N LEU A 136 -16.96 1.57 12.29
CA LEU A 136 -18.02 2.56 12.14
C LEU A 136 -17.64 3.66 11.14
N TYR A 137 -16.41 4.17 11.20
CA TYR A 137 -15.90 5.15 10.24
C TYR A 137 -15.97 4.63 8.81
N ARG A 138 -15.44 3.42 8.56
CA ARG A 138 -15.46 2.77 7.24
C ARG A 138 -16.87 2.58 6.71
N LYS A 139 -17.79 2.14 7.57
CA LYS A 139 -19.22 2.01 7.20
C LYS A 139 -19.80 3.37 6.78
N LEU A 140 -19.64 4.40 7.61
CA LEU A 140 -20.18 5.74 7.33
C LEU A 140 -19.56 6.34 6.06
N LEU A 141 -18.26 6.09 5.84
CA LEU A 141 -17.57 6.53 4.64
C LEU A 141 -18.10 5.82 3.40
N ALA A 142 -18.27 4.49 3.44
CA ALA A 142 -18.84 3.73 2.34
C ALA A 142 -20.28 4.20 2.02
N ASP A 143 -21.14 4.32 3.04
CA ASP A 143 -22.52 4.84 2.90
C ASP A 143 -22.52 6.23 2.25
N PHE A 144 -21.61 7.10 2.68
CA PHE A 144 -21.47 8.43 2.10
C PHE A 144 -21.02 8.38 0.65
N ILE A 145 -19.94 7.67 0.33
CA ILE A 145 -19.42 7.57 -1.05
C ILE A 145 -20.52 7.02 -1.96
N MET A 146 -21.21 5.96 -1.56
CA MET A 146 -22.27 5.34 -2.36
C MET A 146 -23.51 6.21 -2.48
N SER A 147 -23.93 6.93 -1.44
CA SER A 147 -25.08 7.85 -1.52
C SER A 147 -24.76 9.09 -2.37
N TYR A 148 -23.57 9.65 -2.20
CA TYR A 148 -23.12 10.88 -2.87
C TYR A 148 -22.77 10.67 -4.34
N SER A 149 -22.27 9.50 -4.71
CA SER A 149 -21.79 9.20 -6.06
C SER A 149 -22.92 8.67 -6.96
N GLU A 150 -22.86 9.02 -8.23
CA GLU A 150 -23.80 8.56 -9.26
C GLU A 150 -23.59 7.07 -9.56
N LYS A 151 -22.32 6.65 -9.55
CA LYS A 151 -21.86 5.26 -9.66
C LYS A 151 -20.75 4.98 -8.65
N ALA A 152 -20.56 3.71 -8.34
CA ALA A 152 -19.45 3.20 -7.53
C ALA A 152 -18.57 2.31 -8.42
N LEU A 153 -17.32 2.73 -8.60
CA LEU A 153 -16.29 1.93 -9.24
C LEU A 153 -15.84 0.82 -8.28
N CYS A 154 -15.99 -0.41 -8.74
CA CYS A 154 -15.43 -1.62 -8.17
C CYS A 154 -14.29 -2.10 -9.07
N ILE A 155 -13.19 -2.55 -8.48
CA ILE A 155 -12.00 -3.01 -9.23
C ILE A 155 -12.05 -4.49 -9.60
N SER A 156 -13.09 -5.20 -9.13
CA SER A 156 -13.34 -6.63 -9.34
C SER A 156 -14.81 -6.98 -9.14
N ASN A 157 -15.23 -8.14 -9.66
CA ASN A 157 -16.53 -8.72 -9.37
C ASN A 157 -16.63 -9.20 -7.93
N ASP A 158 -15.54 -9.62 -7.32
CA ASP A 158 -15.54 -9.97 -5.89
C ASP A 158 -15.94 -8.76 -5.02
N VAL A 159 -15.34 -7.58 -5.30
CA VAL A 159 -15.73 -6.33 -4.64
C VAL A 159 -17.17 -5.91 -5.01
N LEU A 160 -17.59 -6.09 -6.27
CA LEU A 160 -18.99 -5.81 -6.66
C LEU A 160 -19.98 -6.72 -5.91
N LYS A 161 -19.63 -7.99 -5.73
CA LYS A 161 -20.44 -8.96 -4.97
C LYS A 161 -20.55 -8.53 -3.51
N ASP A 162 -19.46 -8.12 -2.89
CA ASP A 162 -19.48 -7.57 -1.54
C ASP A 162 -20.34 -6.32 -1.42
N LEU A 163 -20.24 -5.40 -2.39
CA LEU A 163 -21.10 -4.21 -2.45
C LEU A 163 -22.58 -4.63 -2.49
N LYS A 164 -22.95 -5.55 -3.37
CA LYS A 164 -24.34 -6.03 -3.49
C LYS A 164 -24.84 -6.74 -2.23
N ASN A 165 -23.97 -7.47 -1.53
CA ASN A 165 -24.32 -8.20 -0.32
C ASN A 165 -24.47 -7.28 0.90
N HIS A 166 -23.56 -6.33 1.06
CA HIS A 166 -23.51 -5.47 2.25
C HIS A 166 -24.30 -4.18 2.09
N TYR A 167 -24.55 -3.74 0.86
CA TYR A 167 -25.23 -2.51 0.52
C TYR A 167 -26.20 -2.71 -0.68
N PRO A 168 -27.20 -3.60 -0.53
CA PRO A 168 -28.11 -3.97 -1.61
C PRO A 168 -28.87 -2.77 -2.21
N GLU A 169 -29.14 -1.73 -1.43
CA GLU A 169 -29.77 -0.48 -1.88
C GLU A 169 -28.93 0.29 -2.91
N TYR A 170 -27.62 0.06 -2.95
CA TYR A 170 -26.68 0.66 -3.89
C TYR A 170 -26.20 -0.33 -4.97
N ALA A 171 -26.73 -1.55 -5.02
CA ALA A 171 -26.32 -2.61 -5.95
C ALA A 171 -26.24 -2.15 -7.41
N GLU A 172 -27.21 -1.35 -7.86
CA GLU A 172 -27.31 -0.84 -9.24
C GLU A 172 -26.24 0.23 -9.58
N LYS A 173 -25.58 0.81 -8.57
CA LYS A 173 -24.51 1.79 -8.76
C LYS A 173 -23.17 1.15 -9.08
N GLY A 174 -22.95 -0.10 -8.69
CA GLY A 174 -21.67 -0.78 -8.85
C GLY A 174 -21.31 -1.02 -10.32
N ARG A 175 -20.08 -0.66 -10.70
CA ARG A 175 -19.51 -0.90 -12.04
C ARG A 175 -18.12 -1.47 -11.88
N VAL A 176 -17.85 -2.59 -12.55
CA VAL A 176 -16.52 -3.20 -12.54
C VAL A 176 -15.69 -2.59 -13.65
N VAL A 177 -14.52 -2.07 -13.30
CA VAL A 177 -13.45 -1.77 -14.26
C VAL A 177 -12.18 -2.42 -13.75
N TYR A 178 -11.64 -3.33 -14.54
CA TYR A 178 -10.45 -4.07 -14.13
C TYR A 178 -9.20 -3.20 -14.26
N PHE A 179 -8.62 -2.91 -13.12
CA PHE A 179 -7.40 -2.14 -13.03
C PHE A 179 -6.22 -2.82 -13.77
N ARG A 180 -5.43 -2.01 -14.48
CA ARG A 180 -4.20 -2.45 -15.16
C ARG A 180 -3.02 -1.57 -14.76
N SER A 181 -1.86 -2.19 -14.59
CA SER A 181 -0.62 -1.49 -14.24
C SER A 181 0.12 -1.03 -15.50
N VAL A 182 0.43 0.25 -15.58
CA VAL A 182 1.22 0.84 -16.65
C VAL A 182 2.63 1.08 -16.12
N LEU A 183 3.56 0.24 -16.58
CA LEU A 183 4.97 0.34 -16.21
C LEU A 183 5.65 1.48 -17.00
N PRO A 184 6.40 2.38 -16.34
CA PRO A 184 7.08 3.47 -17.04
C PRO A 184 8.15 2.95 -18.00
N GLU A 185 8.17 3.43 -19.24
CA GLU A 185 9.09 2.96 -20.28
C GLU A 185 10.56 3.18 -19.91
N GLU A 186 10.85 4.28 -19.21
CA GLU A 186 12.18 4.61 -18.72
C GLU A 186 12.73 3.58 -17.72
N SER A 187 11.86 2.75 -17.11
CA SER A 187 12.29 1.68 -16.22
C SER A 187 13.01 0.55 -16.97
N PHE A 188 12.80 0.43 -18.29
CA PHE A 188 13.39 -0.65 -19.10
C PHE A 188 14.74 -0.30 -19.72
N SER A 189 15.14 0.98 -19.70
CA SER A 189 16.47 1.40 -20.13
C SER A 189 17.55 1.13 -19.06
N LYS A 190 17.12 0.86 -17.83
CA LYS A 190 18.00 0.58 -16.69
C LYS A 190 18.43 -0.87 -16.64
N LYS A 191 19.62 -1.10 -16.08
CA LYS A 191 20.21 -2.43 -15.95
C LYS A 191 19.73 -3.10 -14.68
N MET A 192 18.94 -4.15 -14.88
CA MET A 192 18.42 -5.01 -13.83
C MET A 192 19.54 -5.53 -12.91
N GLU A 193 20.64 -5.97 -13.49
CA GLU A 193 21.78 -6.59 -12.80
C GLU A 193 22.45 -5.63 -11.79
N GLU A 194 22.49 -4.34 -12.10
CA GLU A 194 23.05 -3.31 -11.21
C GLU A 194 22.17 -3.16 -9.95
N THR A 195 20.84 -3.16 -10.12
CA THR A 195 19.91 -3.13 -8.99
C THR A 195 19.98 -4.42 -8.16
N LEU A 196 20.00 -5.59 -8.80
CA LEU A 196 20.11 -6.86 -8.07
C LEU A 196 21.41 -6.93 -7.26
N THR A 197 22.52 -6.47 -7.83
CA THR A 197 23.81 -6.39 -7.14
C THR A 197 23.76 -5.42 -5.96
N HIS A 198 23.12 -4.24 -6.12
CA HIS A 198 22.93 -3.28 -5.04
C HIS A 198 22.20 -3.87 -3.82
N PHE A 199 21.25 -4.77 -4.05
CA PHE A 199 20.50 -5.46 -2.99
C PHE A 199 21.09 -6.82 -2.58
N ASN A 200 22.28 -7.18 -3.06
CA ASN A 200 22.94 -8.48 -2.83
C ASN A 200 22.10 -9.69 -3.26
N ILE A 201 21.33 -9.55 -4.34
CA ILE A 201 20.53 -10.63 -4.94
C ILE A 201 21.34 -11.27 -6.06
N HIS A 202 21.88 -12.46 -5.80
CA HIS A 202 22.74 -13.18 -6.76
C HIS A 202 22.21 -14.56 -7.15
N LYS A 203 21.26 -15.10 -6.38
CA LYS A 203 20.67 -16.43 -6.59
C LYS A 203 19.35 -16.32 -7.33
N LYS A 204 18.90 -17.41 -7.96
CA LYS A 204 17.51 -17.56 -8.44
C LYS A 204 16.55 -17.38 -7.26
N TYR A 205 15.51 -16.56 -7.42
CA TYR A 205 14.58 -16.24 -6.33
C TYR A 205 13.12 -16.15 -6.79
N ILE A 206 12.23 -16.39 -5.82
CA ILE A 206 10.83 -16.00 -5.86
C ILE A 206 10.69 -14.63 -5.20
N TYR A 207 9.83 -13.77 -5.75
CA TYR A 207 9.61 -12.42 -5.24
C TYR A 207 8.25 -12.30 -4.56
N MET A 208 8.19 -11.63 -3.41
CA MET A 208 6.98 -11.36 -2.63
C MET A 208 6.91 -9.85 -2.24
N PRO A 209 6.34 -9.00 -3.11
CA PRO A 209 6.25 -7.54 -2.94
C PRO A 209 5.04 -7.11 -2.10
N ASN A 210 4.96 -7.59 -0.86
CA ASN A 210 3.85 -7.29 0.04
C ASN A 210 4.25 -6.36 1.18
N GLN A 211 3.34 -5.43 1.51
CA GLN A 211 3.35 -4.78 2.81
C GLN A 211 3.33 -5.86 3.90
N PHE A 212 4.10 -5.70 4.97
CA PHE A 212 4.20 -6.68 6.06
C PHE A 212 2.97 -6.64 6.96
N TRP A 213 1.79 -6.81 6.36
CA TRP A 213 0.49 -6.89 7.01
C TRP A 213 0.12 -8.35 7.25
N VAL A 214 -0.59 -8.63 8.34
CA VAL A 214 -0.90 -10.01 8.77
C VAL A 214 -1.63 -10.78 7.67
N HIS A 215 -2.64 -10.17 7.03
CA HIS A 215 -3.41 -10.80 5.96
C HIS A 215 -2.63 -11.02 4.65
N LYS A 216 -1.40 -10.54 4.52
CA LYS A 216 -0.47 -10.91 3.43
C LYS A 216 0.30 -12.19 3.73
N ASN A 217 0.00 -12.86 4.84
CA ASN A 217 0.36 -14.25 5.15
C ASN A 217 1.86 -14.60 5.14
N HIS A 218 2.73 -13.64 5.47
CA HIS A 218 4.19 -13.83 5.54
C HIS A 218 4.60 -14.99 6.45
N LYS A 219 3.93 -15.13 7.61
CA LYS A 219 4.22 -16.20 8.58
C LYS A 219 4.13 -17.60 7.95
N LEU A 220 3.07 -17.89 7.20
CA LEU A 220 2.92 -19.16 6.50
C LEU A 220 4.04 -19.37 5.48
N VAL A 221 4.40 -18.33 4.72
CA VAL A 221 5.51 -18.41 3.75
C VAL A 221 6.83 -18.73 4.45
N PHE A 222 7.12 -18.08 5.58
CA PHE A 222 8.40 -18.29 6.28
C PHE A 222 8.46 -19.68 6.94
N ASN A 223 7.32 -20.21 7.41
CA ASN A 223 7.20 -21.60 7.83
C ASN A 223 7.51 -22.58 6.68
N VAL A 224 7.01 -22.29 5.47
CA VAL A 224 7.32 -23.10 4.27
C VAL A 224 8.79 -23.02 3.91
N TRP A 225 9.42 -21.85 4.02
CA TRP A 225 10.86 -21.71 3.77
C TRP A 225 11.70 -22.48 4.79
N LYS A 226 11.27 -22.53 6.06
CA LYS A 226 11.85 -23.45 7.04
C LYS A 226 11.72 -24.91 6.58
N LYS A 227 10.52 -25.36 6.16
CA LYS A 227 10.33 -26.74 5.66
C LYS A 227 11.20 -27.05 4.44
N LEU A 228 11.35 -26.11 3.51
CA LEU A 228 12.23 -26.25 2.35
C LEU A 228 13.69 -26.42 2.79
N LYS A 229 14.16 -25.58 3.72
CA LYS A 229 15.50 -25.70 4.30
C LYS A 229 15.72 -27.04 4.99
N ASP A 230 14.78 -27.47 5.84
CA ASP A 230 14.85 -28.74 6.57
C ASP A 230 14.87 -29.96 5.61
N ALA A 231 14.27 -29.81 4.42
CA ALA A 231 14.35 -30.78 3.33
C ALA A 231 15.64 -30.70 2.49
N GLY A 232 16.61 -29.86 2.89
CA GLY A 232 17.87 -29.65 2.18
C GLY A 232 17.77 -28.74 0.94
N LEU A 233 16.66 -28.01 0.77
CA LEU A 233 16.43 -27.15 -0.38
C LEU A 233 16.78 -25.68 -0.05
N ASN A 234 17.82 -25.16 -0.70
CA ASN A 234 18.31 -23.81 -0.50
C ASN A 234 17.69 -22.81 -1.49
N TYR A 235 16.38 -22.58 -1.36
CA TYR A 235 15.61 -21.70 -2.24
C TYR A 235 15.58 -20.27 -1.68
N SER A 236 15.78 -19.26 -2.55
CA SER A 236 15.78 -17.85 -2.16
C SER A 236 14.41 -17.18 -2.34
N LEU A 237 14.06 -16.33 -1.38
CA LEU A 237 12.88 -15.46 -1.34
C LEU A 237 13.34 -14.02 -1.16
N VAL A 238 12.80 -13.11 -1.97
CA VAL A 238 12.99 -11.68 -1.80
C VAL A 238 11.65 -11.05 -1.42
N CYS A 239 11.63 -10.27 -0.34
CA CYS A 239 10.43 -9.58 0.14
C CYS A 239 10.66 -8.07 0.17
N THR A 240 9.67 -7.30 -0.28
CA THR A 240 9.67 -5.83 -0.18
C THR A 240 8.31 -5.34 0.29
N GLY A 241 8.31 -4.29 1.13
CA GLY A 241 7.12 -3.66 1.66
C GLY A 241 7.43 -2.78 2.86
N PHE A 242 6.50 -1.90 3.22
CA PHE A 242 6.55 -1.20 4.51
C PHE A 242 6.44 -2.20 5.65
N LYS A 243 7.30 -2.00 6.64
CA LYS A 243 7.49 -2.88 7.79
C LYS A 243 6.50 -2.60 8.93
N LYS A 244 5.67 -1.56 8.81
CA LYS A 244 4.76 -1.12 9.88
C LYS A 244 3.31 -1.39 9.51
N ASP A 245 2.58 -2.03 10.43
CA ASP A 245 1.13 -2.14 10.42
C ASP A 245 0.61 -1.61 11.76
N TYR A 246 -0.19 -0.54 11.76
CA TYR A 246 -0.72 0.03 13.00
C TYR A 246 -1.67 -0.94 13.73
N ARG A 247 -2.23 -1.92 13.01
CA ARG A 247 -3.16 -2.93 13.56
C ARG A 247 -2.42 -4.03 14.31
N CYS A 248 -1.15 -4.25 13.96
CA CYS A 248 -0.28 -5.25 14.60
C CYS A 248 1.19 -4.76 14.57
N PRO A 249 1.56 -3.83 15.48
CA PRO A 249 2.85 -3.13 15.41
C PRO A 249 4.08 -4.04 15.48
N ASP A 250 3.99 -5.12 16.26
CA ASP A 250 5.13 -6.02 16.54
C ASP A 250 5.30 -7.12 15.47
N TYR A 251 4.38 -7.24 14.52
CA TYR A 251 4.34 -8.35 13.57
C TYR A 251 5.60 -8.48 12.71
N TYR A 252 6.17 -7.36 12.24
CA TYR A 252 7.40 -7.41 11.45
C TYR A 252 8.58 -7.91 12.28
N ASP A 253 8.67 -7.47 13.54
CA ASP A 253 9.75 -7.87 14.43
C ASP A 253 9.64 -9.35 14.79
N GLU A 254 8.41 -9.86 15.02
CA GLU A 254 8.16 -11.30 15.17
C GLU A 254 8.61 -12.11 13.95
N LEU A 255 8.32 -11.62 12.74
CA LEU A 255 8.76 -12.26 11.50
C LEU A 255 10.28 -12.24 11.34
N GLN A 256 10.94 -11.16 11.73
CA GLN A 256 12.40 -11.04 11.70
C GLN A 256 13.04 -11.99 12.71
N SER A 257 12.56 -12.01 13.95
CA SER A 257 13.02 -12.97 14.97
C SER A 257 12.81 -14.41 14.52
N TYR A 258 11.67 -14.72 13.87
CA TYR A 258 11.45 -16.05 13.31
C TYR A 258 12.48 -16.41 12.22
N ILE A 259 12.89 -15.48 11.36
CA ILE A 259 13.93 -15.73 10.37
C ILE A 259 15.26 -16.06 11.06
N ASP A 260 15.63 -15.28 12.07
CA ASP A 260 16.91 -15.41 12.77
C ASP A 260 16.94 -16.70 13.61
N ASP A 261 15.89 -16.98 14.40
CA ASP A 261 15.76 -18.18 15.23
C ASP A 261 15.75 -19.49 14.43
N ASN A 262 15.46 -19.43 13.13
CA ASN A 262 15.42 -20.57 12.23
C ASN A 262 16.55 -20.56 11.19
N ASP A 263 17.53 -19.67 11.35
CA ASP A 263 18.71 -19.53 10.49
C ASP A 263 18.33 -19.35 9.00
N LEU A 264 17.27 -18.57 8.70
CA LEU A 264 16.73 -18.38 7.35
C LEU A 264 17.30 -17.15 6.63
N THR A 265 18.20 -16.40 7.24
CA THR A 265 18.73 -15.11 6.74
C THR A 265 19.43 -15.23 5.39
N GLU A 266 20.03 -16.38 5.07
CA GLU A 266 20.67 -16.66 3.77
C GLU A 266 19.68 -16.99 2.63
N GLN A 267 18.42 -17.25 2.99
CA GLN A 267 17.35 -17.63 2.06
C GLN A 267 16.28 -16.55 1.92
N ILE A 268 16.01 -15.77 2.96
CA ILE A 268 14.94 -14.76 2.96
C ILE A 268 15.55 -13.36 3.07
N HIS A 269 15.38 -12.57 2.01
CA HIS A 269 15.88 -11.20 1.92
C HIS A 269 14.76 -10.19 2.17
N LEU A 270 14.73 -9.58 3.36
CA LEU A 270 13.77 -8.53 3.71
C LEU A 270 14.31 -7.13 3.37
N LEU A 271 13.98 -6.63 2.18
CA LEU A 271 14.55 -5.36 1.68
C LEU A 271 13.82 -4.10 2.18
N GLY A 272 12.65 -4.28 2.82
CA GLY A 272 11.80 -3.15 3.20
C GLY A 272 11.15 -2.46 1.99
N PHE A 273 10.81 -1.19 2.15
CA PHE A 273 10.21 -0.41 1.06
C PHE A 273 11.29 0.05 0.08
N VAL A 274 11.06 -0.19 -1.21
CA VAL A 274 11.98 0.16 -2.30
C VAL A 274 11.31 1.13 -3.27
N SER A 275 12.10 1.92 -4.00
CA SER A 275 11.57 2.79 -5.05
C SER A 275 10.86 1.96 -6.13
N ARG A 276 9.89 2.56 -6.81
CA ARG A 276 9.16 1.89 -7.90
C ARG A 276 10.09 1.36 -8.99
N GLU A 277 11.13 2.12 -9.29
CA GLU A 277 12.16 1.74 -10.25
C GLU A 277 12.92 0.48 -9.82
N HIS A 278 13.40 0.45 -8.57
CA HIS A 278 14.07 -0.73 -8.02
C HIS A 278 13.12 -1.93 -7.96
N GLN A 279 11.87 -1.70 -7.58
CA GLN A 279 10.83 -2.73 -7.55
C GLN A 279 10.65 -3.38 -8.92
N ILE A 280 10.63 -2.59 -10.00
CA ILE A 280 10.53 -3.11 -11.37
C ILE A 280 11.75 -3.98 -11.69
N GLN A 281 12.98 -3.54 -11.39
CA GLN A 281 14.16 -4.36 -11.65
C GLN A 281 14.16 -5.67 -10.84
N ILE A 282 13.71 -5.63 -9.58
CA ILE A 282 13.55 -6.84 -8.75
C ILE A 282 12.47 -7.77 -9.34
N TYR A 283 11.38 -7.24 -9.90
CA TYR A 283 10.44 -8.07 -10.66
C TYR A 283 11.10 -8.71 -11.88
N ARG A 284 11.84 -7.93 -12.68
CA ARG A 284 12.50 -8.41 -13.90
C ARG A 284 13.48 -9.55 -13.61
N GLY A 285 14.21 -9.47 -12.50
CA GLY A 285 15.11 -10.53 -12.05
C GLY A 285 14.44 -11.76 -11.44
N ALA A 286 13.19 -11.62 -11.00
CA ALA A 286 12.46 -12.69 -10.33
C ALA A 286 12.08 -13.81 -11.30
N SER A 287 12.17 -15.04 -10.82
CA SER A 287 11.72 -16.24 -11.54
C SER A 287 10.22 -16.48 -11.42
N ALA A 288 9.62 -16.07 -10.30
CA ALA A 288 8.18 -16.05 -10.09
C ALA A 288 7.78 -14.98 -9.06
N LEU A 289 6.53 -14.55 -9.12
CA LEU A 289 5.84 -13.79 -8.09
C LEU A 289 5.08 -14.76 -7.17
N LEU A 290 5.15 -14.54 -5.86
CA LEU A 290 4.35 -15.23 -4.84
C LEU A 290 3.39 -14.24 -4.16
N GLN A 291 2.10 -14.55 -4.20
CA GLN A 291 1.05 -13.79 -3.53
C GLN A 291 0.18 -14.66 -2.62
N PRO A 292 0.54 -14.81 -1.33
CA PRO A 292 -0.07 -15.77 -0.43
C PRO A 292 -1.26 -15.20 0.37
N SER A 293 -1.82 -14.06 -0.06
CA SER A 293 -2.77 -13.26 0.71
C SER A 293 -4.01 -14.03 1.17
N LEU A 294 -4.51 -13.68 2.34
CA LEU A 294 -5.80 -14.14 2.87
C LEU A 294 -6.97 -13.31 2.32
N PHE A 295 -6.71 -12.07 1.91
CA PHE A 295 -7.71 -11.13 1.40
C PHE A 295 -7.05 -10.08 0.49
N GLU A 296 -7.74 -9.71 -0.61
CA GLU A 296 -7.38 -8.64 -1.55
C GLU A 296 -8.64 -8.04 -2.16
N GLY A 297 -8.65 -6.73 -2.46
CA GLY A 297 -9.65 -6.13 -3.36
C GLY A 297 -9.29 -6.26 -4.83
N TRP A 298 -8.03 -5.96 -5.14
CA TRP A 298 -7.33 -6.21 -6.39
C TRP A 298 -5.84 -6.09 -6.14
N ASN A 299 -5.03 -6.91 -6.80
CA ASN A 299 -3.60 -6.92 -6.53
C ASN A 299 -2.80 -6.24 -7.65
N THR A 300 -2.28 -5.04 -7.40
CA THR A 300 -1.41 -4.33 -8.36
C THR A 300 -0.12 -5.09 -8.68
N SER A 301 0.42 -5.84 -7.72
CA SER A 301 1.62 -6.65 -7.92
C SER A 301 1.38 -7.80 -8.92
N LEU A 302 0.19 -8.40 -8.93
CA LEU A 302 -0.18 -9.38 -9.96
C LEU A 302 -0.26 -8.74 -11.35
N GLU A 303 -0.74 -7.50 -11.46
CA GLU A 303 -0.74 -6.77 -12.73
C GLU A 303 0.69 -6.48 -13.24
N ASP A 304 1.62 -6.12 -12.33
CA ASP A 304 3.03 -5.95 -12.68
C ASP A 304 3.68 -7.26 -13.16
N ALA A 305 3.39 -8.36 -12.47
CA ALA A 305 3.86 -9.69 -12.87
C ALA A 305 3.36 -10.08 -14.27
N LYS A 306 2.07 -9.84 -14.57
CA LYS A 306 1.51 -10.09 -15.90
C LYS A 306 2.20 -9.22 -16.96
N ALA A 307 2.36 -7.93 -16.69
CA ALA A 307 3.03 -7.00 -17.61
C ALA A 307 4.47 -7.43 -17.91
N LEU A 308 5.15 -8.06 -16.95
CA LEU A 308 6.53 -8.54 -17.07
C LEU A 308 6.65 -10.03 -17.43
N GLY A 309 5.53 -10.71 -17.70
CA GLY A 309 5.50 -12.12 -18.10
C GLY A 309 5.97 -13.10 -17.02
N LYS A 310 5.81 -12.74 -15.75
CA LYS A 310 6.28 -13.55 -14.62
C LYS A 310 5.35 -14.72 -14.35
N LYS A 311 5.94 -15.84 -13.93
CA LYS A 311 5.17 -16.95 -13.35
C LYS A 311 4.54 -16.47 -12.04
N ILE A 312 3.30 -16.87 -11.79
CA ILE A 312 2.50 -16.41 -10.66
C ILE A 312 2.13 -17.62 -9.81
N ILE A 313 2.43 -17.55 -8.52
CA ILE A 313 1.99 -18.48 -7.48
C ILE A 313 1.11 -17.68 -6.52
N VAL A 314 -0.15 -18.07 -6.35
CA VAL A 314 -1.15 -17.29 -5.62
C VAL A 314 -1.97 -18.16 -4.69
N SER A 315 -2.47 -17.57 -3.61
CA SER A 315 -3.49 -18.23 -2.79
C SER A 315 -4.78 -18.46 -3.58
N ASP A 316 -5.45 -19.56 -3.32
CA ASP A 316 -6.74 -19.93 -3.89
C ASP A 316 -7.89 -19.17 -3.22
N ILE A 317 -7.98 -17.87 -3.51
CA ILE A 317 -9.07 -16.99 -3.07
C ILE A 317 -9.85 -16.46 -4.29
N PRO A 318 -11.15 -16.09 -4.14
CA PRO A 318 -12.00 -15.70 -5.25
C PRO A 318 -11.40 -14.61 -6.15
N ILE A 319 -10.83 -13.57 -5.54
CA ILE A 319 -10.19 -12.47 -6.26
C ILE A 319 -8.96 -12.89 -7.06
N HIS A 320 -8.16 -13.84 -6.58
CA HIS A 320 -7.03 -14.35 -7.36
C HIS A 320 -7.50 -15.24 -8.51
N ARG A 321 -8.57 -16.01 -8.33
CA ARG A 321 -9.21 -16.77 -9.43
C ARG A 321 -9.73 -15.85 -10.52
N GLU A 322 -10.35 -14.75 -10.13
CA GLU A 322 -10.81 -13.70 -11.05
C GLU A 322 -9.64 -13.00 -11.75
N GLN A 323 -8.60 -12.64 -11.01
CA GLN A 323 -7.49 -11.87 -11.56
C GLN A 323 -6.56 -12.72 -12.43
N CYS A 324 -6.26 -13.96 -12.05
CA CYS A 324 -5.24 -14.78 -12.73
C CYS A 324 -5.81 -15.82 -13.70
N GLU A 325 -7.08 -16.20 -13.56
CA GLU A 325 -7.72 -17.24 -14.38
C GLU A 325 -6.85 -18.52 -14.41
N ASP A 326 -6.52 -19.06 -15.58
CA ASP A 326 -5.70 -20.27 -15.72
C ASP A 326 -4.17 -19.98 -15.76
N ASN A 327 -3.75 -18.72 -15.60
CA ASN A 327 -2.36 -18.31 -15.79
C ASN A 327 -1.51 -18.32 -14.51
N ALA A 328 -1.99 -18.96 -13.44
CA ALA A 328 -1.29 -19.04 -12.16
C ALA A 328 -1.35 -20.43 -11.52
N VAL A 329 -0.41 -20.67 -10.62
CA VAL A 329 -0.44 -21.84 -9.73
C VAL A 329 -1.09 -21.46 -8.43
N TYR A 330 -2.19 -22.14 -8.11
CA TYR A 330 -3.00 -21.89 -6.93
C TYR A 330 -2.61 -22.83 -5.80
N PHE A 331 -2.65 -22.32 -4.57
CA PHE A 331 -2.48 -23.13 -3.37
C PHE A 331 -3.45 -22.68 -2.26
N ASP A 332 -3.84 -23.59 -1.37
CA ASP A 332 -4.68 -23.23 -0.22
C ASP A 332 -3.92 -22.26 0.72
N PRO A 333 -4.43 -21.03 0.97
CA PRO A 333 -3.77 -20.04 1.82
C PRO A 333 -3.58 -20.47 3.27
N HIS A 334 -4.17 -21.58 3.72
CA HIS A 334 -4.05 -22.11 5.08
C HIS A 334 -3.18 -23.37 5.14
N SER A 335 -2.65 -23.85 4.01
CA SER A 335 -1.86 -25.08 3.93
C SER A 335 -0.41 -24.80 3.56
N GLU A 336 0.48 -24.88 4.56
CA GLU A 336 1.92 -24.84 4.34
C GLU A 336 2.38 -25.95 3.38
N ASP A 337 1.80 -27.14 3.48
CA ASP A 337 2.19 -28.27 2.64
C ASP A 337 1.79 -28.03 1.18
N ALA A 338 0.62 -27.44 0.93
CA ALA A 338 0.21 -27.07 -0.43
C ALA A 338 1.20 -26.09 -1.07
N LEU A 339 1.62 -25.05 -0.34
CA LEU A 339 2.61 -24.09 -0.84
C LEU A 339 4.00 -24.73 -0.99
N PHE A 340 4.42 -25.54 -0.03
CA PHE A 340 5.68 -26.28 -0.09
C PHE A 340 5.79 -27.11 -1.37
N TYR A 341 4.77 -27.94 -1.66
CA TYR A 341 4.78 -28.80 -2.84
C TYR A 341 4.65 -27.99 -4.14
N ALA A 342 3.85 -26.93 -4.16
CA ALA A 342 3.76 -26.04 -5.31
C ALA A 342 5.14 -25.45 -5.66
N ILE A 343 5.82 -24.84 -4.69
CA ILE A 343 7.17 -24.26 -4.89
C ILE A 343 8.16 -25.34 -5.30
N LYS A 344 8.22 -26.46 -4.57
CA LYS A 344 9.17 -27.54 -4.83
C LYS A 344 9.01 -28.13 -6.23
N SER A 345 7.79 -28.35 -6.69
CA SER A 345 7.52 -28.91 -8.02
C SER A 345 7.91 -27.96 -9.16
N LEU A 346 7.83 -26.64 -8.92
CA LEU A 346 8.06 -25.64 -9.96
C LEU A 346 9.52 -25.21 -10.01
N TRP A 347 10.23 -25.18 -8.88
CA TRP A 347 11.50 -24.47 -8.71
C TRP A 347 12.50 -24.73 -9.84
N ASP A 348 12.72 -25.99 -10.20
CA ASP A 348 13.70 -26.37 -11.22
C ASP A 348 13.28 -26.00 -12.64
N THR A 349 11.97 -25.81 -12.87
CA THR A 349 11.39 -25.37 -14.15
C THR A 349 11.14 -23.87 -14.22
N LEU A 350 11.31 -23.15 -13.10
CA LEU A 350 11.09 -21.71 -13.08
C LEU A 350 12.11 -21.00 -13.99
N PRO A 351 11.65 -20.07 -14.84
CA PRO A 351 12.52 -19.44 -15.83
C PRO A 351 13.52 -18.49 -15.18
N HIS A 352 14.67 -18.34 -15.82
CA HIS A 352 15.53 -17.18 -15.62
C HIS A 352 14.97 -15.99 -16.41
N TYR A 353 15.54 -14.79 -16.19
CA TYR A 353 15.19 -13.62 -16.98
C TYR A 353 15.37 -13.90 -18.48
N ASP A 354 14.33 -13.62 -19.27
CA ASP A 354 14.32 -13.70 -20.73
C ASP A 354 13.73 -12.40 -21.29
N ALA A 355 14.57 -11.63 -21.98
CA ALA A 355 14.19 -10.36 -22.57
C ALA A 355 13.14 -10.49 -23.69
N THR A 356 13.13 -11.60 -24.41
CA THR A 356 12.15 -11.88 -25.48
C THR A 356 10.79 -12.18 -24.88
N GLN A 357 10.76 -12.99 -23.80
CA GLN A 357 9.54 -13.29 -23.07
C GLN A 357 8.97 -12.02 -22.39
N GLU A 358 9.82 -11.23 -21.72
CA GLU A 358 9.41 -9.96 -21.12
C GLU A 358 8.82 -9.01 -22.17
N LYS A 359 9.49 -8.85 -23.32
CA LYS A 359 8.99 -8.00 -24.40
C LYS A 359 7.63 -8.50 -24.91
N THR A 360 7.49 -9.79 -25.16
CA THR A 360 6.23 -10.39 -25.63
C THR A 360 5.10 -10.15 -24.64
N ALA A 361 5.36 -10.34 -23.34
CA ALA A 361 4.37 -10.11 -22.30
C ALA A 361 3.95 -8.64 -22.24
N ARG A 362 4.91 -7.71 -22.33
CA ARG A 362 4.60 -6.26 -22.37
C ARG A 362 3.75 -5.89 -23.58
N ASP A 363 4.11 -6.38 -24.76
CA ASP A 363 3.39 -6.11 -26.01
C ASP A 363 1.93 -6.62 -25.93
N GLN A 364 1.73 -7.82 -25.36
CA GLN A 364 0.39 -8.37 -25.13
C GLN A 364 -0.39 -7.58 -24.06
N TYR A 365 0.29 -7.19 -22.99
CA TYR A 365 -0.33 -6.48 -21.87
C TYR A 365 -0.79 -5.05 -22.27
N GLN A 366 -0.19 -4.44 -23.29
CA GLN A 366 -0.68 -3.16 -23.86
C GLN A 366 -2.14 -3.24 -24.34
N ILE A 367 -2.58 -4.39 -24.84
CA ILE A 367 -3.98 -4.60 -25.25
C ILE A 367 -4.91 -4.46 -24.04
N LEU A 368 -4.50 -5.01 -22.89
CA LEU A 368 -5.26 -4.93 -21.65
C LEU A 368 -5.29 -3.50 -21.09
N ILE A 369 -4.18 -2.78 -21.15
CA ILE A 369 -4.12 -1.35 -20.74
C ILE A 369 -5.07 -0.53 -21.61
N LYS A 370 -5.09 -0.76 -22.92
CA LYS A 370 -5.98 -0.07 -23.85
C LYS A 370 -7.45 -0.38 -23.57
N ALA A 371 -7.80 -1.63 -23.30
CA ALA A 371 -9.15 -2.02 -22.90
C ALA A 371 -9.57 -1.33 -21.59
N PHE A 372 -8.69 -1.32 -20.59
CA PHE A 372 -8.91 -0.59 -19.34
C PHE A 372 -9.17 0.91 -19.57
N ALA A 373 -8.40 1.54 -20.46
CA ALA A 373 -8.64 2.94 -20.83
C ALA A 373 -10.02 3.14 -21.48
N GLN A 374 -10.44 2.24 -22.37
CA GLN A 374 -11.75 2.29 -23.03
C GLN A 374 -12.89 2.11 -22.03
N ASP A 375 -12.75 1.17 -21.08
CA ASP A 375 -13.72 0.96 -20.01
C ASP A 375 -13.88 2.20 -19.12
N LEU A 376 -12.78 2.90 -18.82
CA LEU A 376 -12.82 4.18 -18.11
C LEU A 376 -13.61 5.24 -18.90
N ILE A 377 -13.35 5.37 -20.21
CA ILE A 377 -14.10 6.30 -21.07
C ILE A 377 -15.60 5.97 -21.06
N HIS A 378 -15.95 4.70 -21.25
CA HIS A 378 -17.34 4.26 -21.20
C HIS A 378 -18.00 4.60 -19.86
N LEU A 379 -17.31 4.37 -18.75
CA LEU A 379 -17.82 4.68 -17.42
C LEU A 379 -18.01 6.18 -17.21
N PHE A 380 -17.09 7.02 -17.70
CA PHE A 380 -17.26 8.48 -17.63
C PHE A 380 -18.48 8.95 -18.40
N HIS A 381 -18.73 8.41 -19.60
CA HIS A 381 -19.92 8.72 -20.37
C HIS A 381 -21.19 8.23 -19.66
N GLU A 382 -21.21 7.01 -19.13
CA GLU A 382 -22.36 6.48 -18.39
C GLU A 382 -22.74 7.39 -17.21
N VAL A 383 -21.74 7.79 -16.40
CA VAL A 383 -21.96 8.73 -15.30
C VAL A 383 -22.50 10.06 -15.83
N ASN A 384 -21.89 10.61 -16.88
CA ASN A 384 -22.31 11.88 -17.46
C ASN A 384 -23.73 11.87 -18.08
N GLU A 385 -24.22 10.73 -18.53
CA GLU A 385 -25.57 10.61 -19.13
C GLU A 385 -26.67 10.35 -18.09
N GLN A 386 -26.32 9.84 -16.91
CA GLN A 386 -27.28 9.53 -15.86
C GLN A 386 -28.06 10.78 -15.42
N LYS A 387 -29.39 10.77 -15.48
CA LYS A 387 -30.19 11.92 -15.00
C LYS A 387 -29.90 12.14 -13.50
N THR A 388 -29.53 13.36 -13.13
CA THR A 388 -29.33 13.74 -11.73
C THR A 388 -30.60 13.42 -10.96
N SER A 389 -30.54 12.53 -9.97
CA SER A 389 -31.73 12.21 -9.18
C SER A 389 -32.15 13.43 -8.37
N LEU A 390 -33.44 13.76 -8.37
CA LEU A 390 -34.04 14.89 -7.64
C LEU A 390 -33.86 14.83 -6.10
N SER A 391 -33.29 13.76 -5.55
CA SER A 391 -33.16 13.53 -4.10
C SER A 391 -31.80 13.93 -3.49
N SER A 392 -30.85 14.44 -4.27
CA SER A 392 -29.46 14.64 -3.81
C SER A 392 -29.01 16.08 -3.95
N ASP A 393 -29.46 16.96 -3.04
CA ASP A 393 -28.65 18.14 -2.73
C ASP A 393 -27.35 17.61 -2.10
N LYS A 394 -26.29 17.50 -2.91
CA LYS A 394 -24.95 17.10 -2.44
C LYS A 394 -24.52 17.95 -1.24
N TYR A 395 -24.93 19.21 -1.22
CA TYR A 395 -24.78 20.15 -0.11
C TYR A 395 -25.44 19.68 1.19
N PHE A 396 -26.63 19.08 1.13
CA PHE A 396 -27.32 18.51 2.29
C PHE A 396 -26.58 17.27 2.81
N LEU A 397 -26.11 16.40 1.92
CA LEU A 397 -25.33 15.21 2.29
C LEU A 397 -23.98 15.56 2.96
N MET A 398 -23.40 16.72 2.63
CA MET A 398 -22.18 17.21 3.28
C MET A 398 -22.37 17.61 4.76
N GLY A 399 -23.60 17.86 5.23
CA GLY A 399 -23.86 18.29 6.62
C GLY A 399 -23.73 17.18 7.67
N LEU A 400 -23.98 15.92 7.31
CA LEU A 400 -23.98 14.76 8.22
C LEU A 400 -22.57 14.29 8.64
N PRO A 401 -21.56 14.22 7.76
CA PRO A 401 -20.20 13.77 8.10
C PRO A 401 -19.38 14.77 8.94
N VAL A 402 -19.65 16.07 8.82
CA VAL A 402 -18.86 17.14 9.46
C VAL A 402 -18.88 17.01 11.00
N PHE A 403 -20.00 16.57 11.58
CA PHE A 403 -20.11 16.38 13.02
C PHE A 403 -19.32 15.16 13.51
N PHE A 404 -19.31 14.08 12.72
CA PHE A 404 -18.64 12.82 13.06
C PHE A 404 -17.13 12.89 12.87
N LEU A 405 -16.68 13.47 11.75
CA LEU A 405 -15.26 13.72 11.44
C LEU A 405 -14.61 14.67 12.43
N LYS A 406 -15.35 15.69 12.90
CA LYS A 406 -14.86 16.58 13.96
C LYS A 406 -14.59 15.80 15.24
N HIS A 407 -15.49 14.90 15.62
CA HIS A 407 -15.34 14.07 16.83
C HIS A 407 -14.16 13.08 16.71
N LEU A 408 -14.02 12.40 15.58
CA LEU A 408 -12.90 11.48 15.32
C LEU A 408 -11.56 12.20 15.28
N ARG A 409 -11.46 13.34 14.59
CA ARG A 409 -10.22 14.14 14.56
C ARG A 409 -9.83 14.68 15.93
N THR A 410 -10.80 15.03 16.78
CA THR A 410 -10.52 15.39 18.17
C THR A 410 -9.94 14.19 18.94
N ARG A 411 -10.49 12.98 18.76
CA ARG A 411 -9.94 11.77 19.39
C ARG A 411 -8.56 11.37 18.84
N GLU A 412 -8.33 11.48 17.53
CA GLU A 412 -7.01 11.23 16.93
C GLU A 412 -5.95 12.20 17.45
N LYS A 413 -6.30 13.50 17.55
CA LYS A 413 -5.40 14.50 18.13
C LYS A 413 -5.10 14.21 19.60
N ASP A 414 -6.12 13.89 20.40
CA ASP A 414 -5.95 13.48 21.81
C ASP A 414 -5.08 12.21 21.94
N CYS A 415 -5.23 11.24 21.03
CA CYS A 415 -4.42 10.03 20.99
C CYS A 415 -2.96 10.31 20.59
N ALA A 416 -2.73 11.16 19.60
CA ALA A 416 -1.40 11.56 19.17
C ALA A 416 -0.65 12.31 20.28
N GLU A 417 -1.31 13.26 20.97
CA GLU A 417 -0.75 13.98 22.11
C GLU A 417 -0.42 13.03 23.28
N ARG A 418 -1.26 12.03 23.54
CA ARG A 418 -0.98 10.99 24.55
C ARG A 418 0.19 10.09 24.15
N LEU A 419 0.31 9.74 22.87
CA LEU A 419 1.40 8.90 22.37
C LEU A 419 2.75 9.61 22.48
N ASP A 420 2.81 10.90 22.15
CA ASP A 420 4.00 11.74 22.31
C ASP A 420 4.44 11.79 23.79
N LEU A 421 3.48 11.95 24.71
CA LEU A 421 3.75 11.92 26.15
C LEU A 421 4.32 10.57 26.60
N ILE A 422 3.74 9.46 26.13
CA ILE A 422 4.21 8.10 26.43
C ILE A 422 5.64 7.88 25.91
N GLN A 423 5.93 8.34 24.69
CA GLN A 423 7.27 8.22 24.10
C GLN A 423 8.32 9.07 24.83
N GLN A 424 7.96 10.27 25.29
CA GLN A 424 8.84 11.07 26.15
C GLN A 424 9.13 10.36 27.48
N GLN A 425 8.09 9.81 28.12
CA GLN A 425 8.26 9.05 29.36
C GLN A 425 9.12 7.79 29.17
N ALA A 426 8.93 7.07 28.06
CA ALA A 426 9.74 5.90 27.73
C ALA A 426 11.24 6.26 27.57
N LYS A 427 11.56 7.34 26.85
CA LYS A 427 12.94 7.84 26.72
C LYS A 427 13.55 8.25 28.06
N GLU A 428 12.76 8.85 28.94
CA GLU A 428 13.22 9.22 30.29
C GLU A 428 13.52 7.97 31.12
N LEU A 429 12.68 6.93 31.04
CA LEU A 429 12.90 5.64 31.69
C LEU A 429 14.15 4.94 31.15
N GLU A 430 14.37 4.90 29.84
CA GLU A 430 15.57 4.34 29.22
C GLU A 430 16.85 5.04 29.69
N ALA A 431 16.82 6.38 29.76
CA ALA A 431 17.94 7.16 30.28
C ALA A 431 18.26 6.81 31.74
N ARG A 432 17.22 6.64 32.58
CA ARG A 432 17.38 6.22 33.99
C ARG A 432 17.92 4.79 34.10
N LEU A 433 17.44 3.86 33.28
CA LEU A 433 17.93 2.49 33.20
C LEU A 433 19.41 2.43 32.83
N LYS A 434 19.84 3.26 31.88
CA LYS A 434 21.25 3.37 31.50
C LYS A 434 22.14 3.82 32.66
N VAL A 435 21.71 4.82 33.43
CA VAL A 435 22.43 5.28 34.63
C VAL A 435 22.50 4.18 35.69
N ILE A 436 21.43 3.39 35.87
CA ILE A 436 21.42 2.25 36.79
C ILE A 436 22.43 1.18 36.36
N HIS A 437 22.50 0.86 35.07
CA HIS A 437 23.48 -0.09 34.54
C HIS A 437 24.93 0.41 34.70
N GLU A 438 25.19 1.69 34.42
CA GLU A 438 26.52 2.30 34.63
C GLU A 438 26.93 2.27 36.11
N LEU A 439 25.98 2.49 37.03
CA LEU A 439 26.22 2.36 38.48
C LEU A 439 26.49 0.90 38.89
N ASP A 440 25.77 -0.07 38.34
CA ASP A 440 25.97 -1.48 38.66
C ASP A 440 27.33 -2.00 38.15
N ASP A 441 27.76 -1.55 36.97
CA ASP A 441 29.09 -1.79 36.43
C ASP A 441 30.20 -1.16 37.29
N ALA A 442 29.98 0.06 37.78
CA ALA A 442 30.90 0.74 38.68
C ALA A 442 31.01 0.02 40.03
N VAL A 443 29.89 -0.42 40.61
CA VAL A 443 29.85 -1.20 41.85
C VAL A 443 30.53 -2.56 41.68
N THR A 444 30.30 -3.23 40.56
CA THR A 444 30.93 -4.51 40.23
C THR A 444 32.45 -4.35 40.05
N THR A 445 32.88 -3.29 39.37
CA THR A 445 34.30 -2.95 39.21
C THR A 445 34.96 -2.62 40.54
N PHE A 446 34.27 -1.88 41.41
CA PHE A 446 34.73 -1.56 42.77
C PHE A 446 34.88 -2.83 43.61
N ARG A 447 33.89 -3.72 43.61
CA ARG A 447 33.94 -5.02 44.32
C ARG A 447 35.11 -5.89 43.83
N ARG A 448 35.37 -5.92 42.51
CA ARG A 448 36.50 -6.65 41.93
C ARG A 448 37.84 -6.09 42.41
N LYS A 449 38.01 -4.75 42.36
CA LYS A 449 39.22 -4.08 42.87
C LYS A 449 39.41 -4.28 44.38
N PHE A 450 38.32 -4.27 45.14
CA PHE A 450 38.34 -4.51 46.57
C PHE A 450 38.79 -5.94 46.91
N ARG A 451 38.29 -6.97 46.21
CA ARG A 451 38.76 -8.35 46.35
C ARG A 451 40.25 -8.51 46.04
N THR A 452 40.75 -7.88 44.98
CA THR A 452 42.19 -7.91 44.66
C THR A 452 43.05 -7.20 45.71
N LEU A 453 42.51 -6.21 46.42
CA LEU A 453 43.17 -5.58 47.57
C LEU A 453 43.16 -6.49 48.81
N GLU A 454 42.06 -7.23 49.05
CA GLU A 454 41.98 -8.22 50.14
C GLU A 454 42.94 -9.41 49.96
N GLU A 455 43.30 -9.77 48.72
CA GLU A 455 44.28 -10.84 48.43
C GLU A 455 45.73 -10.37 48.57
N ASN A 456 45.97 -9.06 48.68
CA ASN A 456 47.29 -8.52 48.89
C ASN A 456 47.72 -8.64 50.36
N LYS A 457 48.73 -9.47 50.62
CA LYS A 457 49.27 -9.78 51.96
C LYS A 457 49.66 -8.52 52.75
N PHE A 458 50.07 -7.44 52.07
CA PHE A 458 50.43 -6.15 52.69
C PHE A 458 49.21 -5.37 53.18
N VAL A 459 48.08 -5.42 52.45
CA VAL A 459 46.82 -4.74 52.82
C VAL A 459 46.15 -5.46 54.00
N ARG A 460 46.21 -6.81 54.07
CA ARG A 460 45.77 -7.55 55.27
C ARG A 460 46.58 -7.19 56.53
N LEU A 461 47.89 -6.97 56.38
CA LEU A 461 48.77 -6.55 57.47
C LEU A 461 48.52 -5.09 57.89
N PHE A 462 48.24 -4.21 56.94
CA PHE A 462 47.91 -2.80 57.21
C PHE A 462 46.52 -2.65 57.85
N ALA A 463 45.49 -3.35 57.34
CA ALA A 463 44.16 -3.37 57.92
C ALA A 463 44.15 -3.97 59.32
N ARG A 464 44.92 -5.03 59.60
CA ARG A 464 45.07 -5.55 60.97
C ARG A 464 45.72 -4.55 61.92
N LYS A 465 46.60 -3.66 61.44
CA LYS A 465 47.29 -2.67 62.28
C LYS A 465 46.43 -1.44 62.56
N VAL A 466 45.54 -1.08 61.62
CA VAL A 466 44.62 0.07 61.74
C VAL A 466 43.34 -0.26 62.53
N PHE A 467 42.95 -1.53 62.64
CA PHE A 467 41.76 -1.96 63.39
C PHE A 467 42.05 -2.54 64.80
N THR A 468 43.30 -2.46 65.27
CA THR A 468 43.67 -2.77 66.68
C THR A 468 44.18 -1.55 67.46
N GLU A 469 44.12 -0.37 66.86
CA GLU A 469 44.06 0.93 67.56
C GLU A 469 42.63 1.47 67.40
#